data_AF-A0A7X9IS07-F1
#
_entry.id   AF-A0A7X9IS07-F1
#
_cell.length_a   1.000
_cell.length_b   1.000
_cell.length_c   1.000
_cell.angle_alpha   90.00
_cell.angle_beta   90.00
_cell.angle_gamma   90.00
#
_symmetry.space_group_name_H-M   'P 1'
#
loop_
_entity.id
_entity.type
_entity.pdbx_description
1 polymer ?
#
loop_
_entity_poly.entity_id
_entity_poly.type
_entity_poly.pdbx_seq_one_letter_code
_entity_poly.pdbx_strand_id
1 'polypeptide(L)'
;MENRELSKDDIWKIKIYTNNAFKRVGSDNYRQKIAYKLLNTAKVSNQSEFFSIILRALNSQKSDADVRNLLEKLQEIYPLTSKNFENVAYSIIMGIMAVKQSGGN
;
A
#
# COMPACT_ATOMS: atom_id res chain seq x y z
N MET A 1 -0.37 18.53 15.91
CA MET A 1 -0.49 17.09 15.55
C MET A 1 0.79 16.42 16.00
N GLU A 2 0.70 15.52 16.98
CA GLU A 2 1.87 14.84 17.55
C GLU A 2 2.50 13.92 16.51
N ASN A 3 3.82 14.03 16.33
CA ASN A 3 4.62 13.13 15.50
C ASN A 3 4.70 11.75 16.16
N ARG A 4 3.62 10.96 16.05
CA ARG A 4 3.62 9.56 16.46
C ARG A 4 4.59 8.79 15.57
N GLU A 5 5.61 8.22 16.19
CA GLU A 5 6.40 7.17 15.54
C GLU A 5 5.48 5.96 15.33
N LEU A 6 5.40 5.48 14.08
CA LEU A 6 4.55 4.32 13.78
C LEU A 6 5.13 3.08 14.45
N SER A 7 4.27 2.32 15.13
CA SER A 7 4.68 1.07 15.75
C SER A 7 5.02 0.02 14.68
N LYS A 8 5.83 -0.97 15.04
CA LYS A 8 6.06 -2.14 14.17
C LYS A 8 4.76 -2.83 13.80
N ASP A 9 3.79 -2.84 14.72
CA ASP A 9 2.46 -3.42 14.49
C ASP A 9 1.66 -2.64 13.45
N ASP A 10 1.74 -1.31 13.45
CA ASP A 10 1.09 -0.48 12.41
C ASP A 10 1.67 -0.80 11.03
N ILE A 11 3.00 -0.85 10.93
CA ILE A 11 3.70 -1.18 9.68
C ILE A 11 3.34 -2.58 9.21
N TRP A 12 3.29 -3.57 10.11
CA TRP A 12 2.90 -4.93 9.79
C TRP A 12 1.44 -5.02 9.33
N LYS A 13 0.51 -4.36 10.02
CA LYS A 13 -0.92 -4.31 9.63
C LYS A 13 -1.09 -3.72 8.23
N ILE A 14 -0.38 -2.63 7.92
CA ILE A 14 -0.42 -2.01 6.58
C ILE A 14 0.02 -3.02 5.50
N LYS A 15 1.09 -3.79 5.74
CA LYS A 15 1.54 -4.84 4.81
C LYS A 15 0.45 -5.87 4.56
N ILE A 16 -0.18 -6.36 5.63
CA ILE A 16 -1.22 -7.40 5.55
C ILE A 16 -2.46 -6.88 4.84
N TYR A 17 -2.94 -5.69 5.20
CA TYR A 17 -4.10 -5.08 4.55
C TYR A 17 -3.84 -4.80 3.08
N THR A 18 -2.63 -4.35 2.75
CA THR A 18 -2.23 -4.17 1.35
C THR A 18 -2.25 -5.50 0.60
N ASN A 19 -1.69 -6.57 1.18
CA ASN A 19 -1.73 -7.89 0.57
C ASN A 19 -3.16 -8.32 0.26
N ASN A 20 -4.05 -8.23 1.24
CA ASN A 20 -5.45 -8.64 1.09
C ASN A 20 -6.17 -7.80 0.02
N ALA A 21 -6.05 -6.46 0.09
CA ALA A 21 -6.67 -5.55 -0.87
C ALA A 21 -6.21 -5.82 -2.31
N PHE A 22 -4.94 -6.19 -2.50
CA PHE A 22 -4.37 -6.43 -3.83
C PHE A 22 -4.55 -7.85 -4.37
N LYS A 23 -5.05 -8.82 -3.58
CA LYS A 23 -5.32 -10.20 -4.04
C LYS A 23 -6.23 -10.26 -5.26
N ARG A 24 -7.25 -9.39 -5.30
CA ARG A 24 -8.25 -9.33 -6.38
C ARG A 24 -7.98 -8.23 -7.41
N VAL A 25 -6.86 -7.50 -7.26
CA VAL A 25 -6.54 -6.34 -8.09
C VAL A 25 -5.65 -6.76 -9.25
N GLY A 26 -6.26 -6.84 -10.44
CA GLY A 26 -5.57 -7.09 -11.71
C GLY A 26 -4.79 -8.41 -11.76
N SER A 27 -3.91 -8.52 -12.77
CA SER A 27 -2.98 -9.64 -12.92
C SER A 27 -1.68 -9.44 -12.12
N ASP A 28 -0.84 -10.47 -12.03
CA ASP A 28 0.48 -10.35 -11.40
C ASP A 28 1.35 -9.30 -12.07
N ASN A 29 1.37 -9.26 -13.41
CA ASN A 29 2.09 -8.24 -14.17
C ASN A 29 1.58 -6.82 -13.83
N TYR A 30 0.27 -6.66 -13.66
CA TYR A 30 -0.31 -5.38 -13.25
C TYR A 30 0.18 -4.97 -11.84
N ARG A 31 0.14 -5.90 -10.88
CA ARG A 31 0.65 -5.67 -9.51
C ARG A 31 2.14 -5.33 -9.49
N GLN A 32 2.97 -6.02 -10.28
CA GLN A 32 4.40 -5.73 -10.41
C GLN A 32 4.62 -4.32 -10.95
N LYS A 33 3.94 -3.92 -12.03
CA LYS A 33 4.02 -2.57 -12.59
C LYS A 33 3.65 -1.49 -11.58
N ILE A 34 2.61 -1.73 -10.77
CA ILE A 34 2.23 -0.83 -9.67
C ILE A 34 3.36 -0.74 -8.64
N ALA A 35 3.88 -1.88 -8.17
CA ALA A 35 4.96 -1.91 -7.18
C ALA A 35 6.19 -1.12 -7.67
N TYR A 36 6.59 -1.28 -8.93
CA TYR A 36 7.67 -0.50 -9.53
C TYR A 36 7.37 1.00 -9.58
N LYS A 37 6.15 1.38 -9.98
CA LYS A 37 5.74 2.79 -10.01
C LYS A 37 5.81 3.40 -8.61
N LEU A 38 5.26 2.70 -7.61
CA LEU A 38 5.30 3.12 -6.21
C LEU A 38 6.72 3.24 -5.67
N LEU A 39 7.61 2.29 -6.00
CA LEU A 39 9.01 2.36 -5.60
C LEU A 39 9.70 3.62 -6.15
N ASN A 40 9.48 3.95 -7.42
CA ASN A 40 10.04 5.16 -8.03
C ASN A 40 9.49 6.44 -7.39
N THR A 41 8.19 6.47 -7.08
CA THR A 41 7.56 7.60 -6.40
C THR A 41 8.03 7.76 -4.95
N ALA A 42 8.26 6.65 -4.24
CA ALA A 42 8.80 6.64 -2.89
C ALA A 42 10.23 7.19 -2.83
N LYS A 43 11.10 6.82 -3.79
CA LYS A 43 12.48 7.32 -3.90
C LYS A 43 12.59 8.84 -3.99
N VAL A 44 11.61 9.49 -4.61
CA VAL A 44 11.56 10.96 -4.73
C VAL A 44 10.69 11.62 -3.65
N SER A 45 10.30 10.88 -2.62
CA SER A 45 9.47 11.34 -1.50
C SER A 45 8.15 12.01 -1.91
N ASN A 46 7.59 11.65 -3.07
CA ASN A 46 6.34 12.25 -3.56
C ASN A 46 5.12 11.51 -2.98
N GLN A 47 4.79 11.83 -1.74
CA GLN A 47 3.70 11.20 -0.99
C GLN A 47 2.32 11.33 -1.67
N SER A 48 2.03 12.49 -2.27
CA SER A 48 0.73 12.74 -2.92
C SER A 48 0.52 11.84 -4.14
N GLU A 49 1.51 11.75 -5.03
CA GLU A 49 1.42 10.83 -6.18
C GLU A 49 1.44 9.37 -5.71
N PHE A 50 2.18 9.04 -4.65
CA PHE A 50 2.23 7.68 -4.11
C PHE A 50 0.85 7.18 -3.71
N PHE A 51 0.13 7.95 -2.87
CA PHE A 51 -1.23 7.58 -2.46
C PHE A 51 -2.24 7.69 -3.62
N SER A 52 -2.05 8.62 -4.56
CA SER A 52 -2.89 8.71 -5.76
C SER A 52 -2.77 7.45 -6.64
N ILE A 53 -1.58 6.87 -6.78
CA ILE A 53 -1.38 5.59 -7.49
C ILE A 53 -2.18 4.47 -6.81
N ILE A 54 -2.11 4.38 -5.46
CA ILE A 54 -2.83 3.36 -4.69
C ILE A 54 -4.34 3.50 -4.87
N LEU A 55 -4.87 4.71 -4.70
CA LEU A 55 -6.30 4.97 -4.85
C LEU A 55 -6.81 4.59 -6.24
N ARG A 56 -6.05 4.93 -7.30
CA ARG A 56 -6.40 4.55 -8.68
C ARG A 56 -6.40 3.04 -8.89
N ALA A 57 -5.43 2.33 -8.32
CA ALA A 57 -5.34 0.88 -8.43
C ALA A 57 -6.50 0.16 -7.73
N LEU A 58 -6.94 0.69 -6.58
CA LEU A 58 -7.99 0.09 -5.75
C LEU A 58 -9.41 0.50 -6.15
N ASN A 59 -9.56 1.54 -6.98
CA ASN A 59 -10.87 2.11 -7.31
C ASN A 59 -11.84 1.10 -7.94
N SER A 60 -11.33 0.12 -8.70
CA SER A 60 -12.14 -0.96 -9.28
C SER A 60 -12.75 -1.90 -8.24
N GLN A 61 -12.21 -1.93 -7.02
CA GLN A 61 -12.62 -2.77 -5.90
C GLN A 61 -13.07 -1.94 -4.68
N LYS A 62 -13.53 -0.70 -4.90
CA LYS A 62 -13.88 0.25 -3.80
C LYS A 62 -14.92 -0.25 -2.79
N SER A 63 -15.73 -1.24 -3.16
CA SER A 63 -16.74 -1.85 -2.29
C SER A 63 -16.21 -3.03 -1.47
N ASP A 64 -15.00 -3.50 -1.76
CA ASP A 64 -14.36 -4.62 -1.07
C ASP A 64 -13.95 -4.21 0.36
N ALA A 65 -14.23 -5.08 1.33
CA ALA A 65 -13.94 -4.82 2.74
C ALA A 65 -12.43 -4.71 3.02
N ASP A 66 -11.59 -5.49 2.34
CA ASP A 66 -10.13 -5.43 2.50
C ASP A 66 -9.58 -4.11 1.97
N VAL A 67 -10.16 -3.59 0.89
CA VAL A 67 -9.83 -2.26 0.35
C VAL A 67 -10.19 -1.18 1.36
N ARG A 68 -11.39 -1.24 1.95
CA ARG A 68 -11.83 -0.28 2.99
C ARG A 68 -10.91 -0.31 4.20
N ASN A 69 -10.58 -1.50 4.71
CA ASN A 69 -9.67 -1.67 5.85
C ASN A 69 -8.28 -1.04 5.60
N LEU A 70 -7.74 -1.20 4.38
CA LEU A 70 -6.49 -0.55 4.02
C LEU A 70 -6.64 0.98 4.01
N LEU A 71 -7.69 1.50 3.36
CA LEU A 71 -7.88 2.95 3.22
C LEU A 71 -8.13 3.64 4.57
N GLU A 72 -8.94 3.04 5.45
CA GLU A 72 -9.15 3.52 6.83
C GLU A 72 -7.83 3.57 7.59
N LYS A 73 -7.02 2.50 7.51
CA LYS A 73 -5.72 2.48 8.18
C LYS A 73 -4.75 3.54 7.64
N LEU A 74 -4.78 3.82 6.33
CA LEU A 74 -3.97 4.88 5.73
C LEU A 74 -4.47 6.27 6.10
N GLN A 75 -5.78 6.46 6.27
CA GLN A 75 -6.36 7.73 6.74
C GLN A 75 -5.96 8.04 8.19
N GLU A 76 -5.91 7.05 9.07
CA GLU A 76 -5.48 7.23 10.48
C GLU A 76 -4.09 7.85 10.63
N ILE A 77 -3.22 7.62 9.64
CA ILE A 77 -1.79 7.95 9.71
C ILE A 77 -1.40 9.08 8.75
N TYR A 78 -2.33 9.56 7.92
CA TYR A 78 -2.06 10.62 6.95
C TYR A 78 -2.30 12.01 7.59
N PRO A 79 -1.44 13.02 7.32
CA PRO A 79 -0.21 12.98 6.50
C PRO A 79 0.96 12.35 7.26
N LEU A 80 1.87 11.68 6.54
CA LEU A 80 3.06 11.06 7.15
C LEU A 80 4.26 12.01 7.08
N THR A 81 5.08 12.01 8.14
CA THR A 81 6.45 12.53 8.10
C THR A 81 7.29 11.78 7.07
N SER A 82 8.41 12.35 6.60
CA SER A 82 9.30 11.67 5.64
C SER A 82 9.78 10.31 6.14
N LYS A 83 10.16 10.20 7.42
CA LYS A 83 10.58 8.93 8.06
C LYS A 83 9.46 7.89 8.05
N ASN A 84 8.25 8.28 8.45
CA ASN A 84 7.11 7.38 8.46
C ASN A 84 6.66 7.00 7.05
N PHE A 85 6.75 7.94 6.09
CA PHE A 85 6.42 7.71 4.70
C PHE A 85 7.25 6.59 4.09
N GLU A 86 8.57 6.61 4.29
CA GLU A 86 9.45 5.57 3.74
C GLU A 86 9.07 4.18 4.26
N ASN A 87 8.88 4.04 5.58
CA ASN A 87 8.48 2.78 6.21
C ASN A 87 7.12 2.27 5.70
N VAL A 88 6.13 3.17 5.59
CA VAL A 88 4.80 2.84 5.07
C VAL A 88 4.87 2.47 3.59
N ALA A 89 5.63 3.21 2.80
CA ALA A 89 5.77 2.97 1.37
C ALA A 89 6.36 1.58 1.09
N TYR A 90 7.47 1.22 1.76
CA TYR A 90 8.07 -0.11 1.62
C TYR A 90 7.14 -1.22 2.12
N SER A 91 6.40 -0.99 3.21
CA SER A 91 5.41 -1.95 3.71
C SER A 91 4.32 -2.26 2.68
N ILE A 92 3.77 -1.22 2.04
CA ILE A 92 2.78 -1.34 0.97
C ILE A 92 3.37 -2.10 -0.23
N ILE A 93 4.55 -1.70 -0.71
CA ILE A 93 5.22 -2.35 -1.84
C ILE A 93 5.43 -3.84 -1.57
N MET A 94 5.93 -4.18 -0.38
CA MET A 94 6.11 -5.58 0.05
C MET A 94 4.78 -6.33 0.17
N GLY A 95 3.70 -5.66 0.60
CA GLY A 95 2.37 -6.23 0.67
C GLY A 95 1.83 -6.62 -0.71
N ILE A 96 2.01 -5.74 -1.71
CA ILE A 96 1.66 -5.99 -3.11
C ILE A 96 2.48 -7.14 -3.68
N MET A 97 3.80 -7.13 -3.47
CA MET A 97 4.70 -8.17 -3.98
C MET A 97 4.47 -9.54 -3.32
N ALA A 98 3.96 -9.58 -2.09
CA ALA A 98 3.66 -10.81 -1.37
C ALA A 98 2.33 -11.45 -1.77
N VAL A 99 1.55 -10.85 -2.69
CA VAL A 99 0.32 -11.47 -3.19
C VAL A 99 0.72 -12.76 -3.91
N LYS A 100 0.37 -13.91 -3.33
CA LYS A 100 0.70 -15.22 -3.91
C LYS A 100 0.07 -15.32 -5.29
N GLN A 101 0.88 -15.73 -6.28
CA GLN A 101 0.37 -16.14 -7.58
C GLN A 101 -0.59 -17.30 -7.35
N SER A 102 -1.87 -17.14 -7.66
CA SER A 102 -2.77 -18.27 -7.85
C SER A 102 -2.41 -18.89 -9.20
N GLY A 103 -1.31 -19.66 -9.25
CA GLY A 103 -0.81 -20.27 -10.47
C GLY A 103 0.56 -20.92 -10.29
N GLY A 104 0.55 -22.18 -9.86
CA GLY A 104 1.74 -23.03 -9.75
C GLY A 104 1.36 -24.36 -9.11
N ASN A 105 0.66 -25.20 -9.88
CA ASN A 105 0.70 -26.65 -9.70
C ASN A 105 2.07 -27.15 -10.15
#